data_AF-A0A183JNL5-F1
#
_entry.id   AF-A0A183JNL5-F1
#
_cell.length_a   1.000
_cell.length_b   1.000
_cell.length_c   1.000
_cell.angle_alpha   90.00
_cell.angle_beta   90.00
_cell.angle_gamma   90.00
#
_symmetry.space_group_name_H-M   'P 1'
#
loop_
_entity.id
_entity.type
_entity.pdbx_description
1 polymer ?
#
loop_
_entity_poly.entity_id
_entity_poly.type
_entity_poly.pdbx_seq_one_letter_code
_entity_poly.pdbx_strand_id
1 'polypeptide(L)'
;MRLLKLCFSSVNMSGTENELVMKLHLRRIVQGSMHYCLTAKEPTAYLTLLRTLFRSIGGGAHDKLYREFFPLLPEMLTTLNRLLRSPHRSNARDLLGELCVIVPVRLSTLLPYLSLLMEPLVYVLNCNTVNQGLRTLELCVDNMQPDFLHDHLYQVRGDMLLALYNSLHSPSEYVQKMSFKVGSSFIFDA
;
A
#
# COMPACT_ATOMS: atom_id res chain seq x y z
N MET A 1 -22.03 -1.74 -1.34
CA MET A 1 -20.78 -1.04 -1.73
C MET A 1 -21.00 0.33 -2.37
N ARG A 2 -21.98 0.55 -3.26
CA ARG A 2 -22.15 1.85 -3.96
C ARG A 2 -22.29 3.06 -3.03
N LEU A 3 -23.12 2.97 -1.99
CA LEU A 3 -23.32 4.05 -1.01
C LEU A 3 -22.01 4.44 -0.31
N LEU A 4 -21.26 3.45 0.19
CA LEU A 4 -19.98 3.68 0.88
C LEU A 4 -18.95 4.35 -0.04
N LYS A 5 -18.90 3.95 -1.32
CA LYS A 5 -18.04 4.61 -2.30
C LYS A 5 -18.38 6.09 -2.46
N LEU A 6 -19.67 6.45 -2.53
CA LEU A 6 -20.11 7.85 -2.59
C LEU A 6 -19.70 8.62 -1.32
N CYS A 7 -19.90 8.02 -0.13
CA CYS A 7 -19.49 8.61 1.14
C CYS A 7 -17.97 8.84 1.24
N PHE A 8 -17.15 7.92 0.72
CA PHE A 8 -15.70 8.10 0.73
C PHE A 8 -15.25 9.15 -0.28
N SER A 9 -15.87 9.19 -1.47
CA SER A 9 -15.56 10.21 -2.47
C SER A 9 -15.96 11.62 -2.04
N SER A 10 -17.03 11.79 -1.24
CA SER A 10 -17.47 13.11 -0.79
C SER A 10 -16.48 13.81 0.14
N VAL A 11 -15.54 13.07 0.75
CA VAL A 11 -14.44 13.64 1.55
C VAL A 11 -13.56 14.57 0.72
N ASN A 12 -13.48 14.36 -0.59
CA ASN A 12 -12.70 15.20 -1.50
C ASN A 12 -13.44 16.49 -1.93
N MET A 13 -14.65 16.75 -1.42
CA MET A 13 -15.38 17.98 -1.72
C MET A 13 -14.86 19.15 -0.86
N SER A 14 -14.36 20.19 -1.53
CA SER A 14 -13.87 21.40 -0.88
C SER A 14 -15.00 22.18 -0.18
N GLY A 15 -14.65 22.90 0.88
CA GLY A 15 -15.61 23.74 1.63
C GLY A 15 -16.63 22.95 2.47
N THR A 16 -16.41 21.65 2.70
CA THR A 16 -17.30 20.80 3.50
C THR A 16 -16.62 20.33 4.79
N GLU A 17 -17.43 19.91 5.77
CA GLU A 17 -16.94 19.25 7.00
C GLU A 17 -16.77 17.73 6.85
N ASN A 18 -16.82 17.21 5.61
CA ASN A 18 -16.86 15.77 5.35
C ASN A 18 -15.62 15.02 5.88
N GLU A 19 -14.43 15.64 5.86
CA GLU A 19 -13.23 15.08 6.48
C GLU A 19 -13.41 14.87 7.99
N LEU A 20 -14.04 15.83 8.68
CA LEU A 20 -14.28 15.76 10.12
C LEU A 20 -15.28 14.65 10.45
N VAL A 21 -16.37 14.54 9.69
CA VAL A 21 -17.36 13.47 9.86
C VAL A 21 -16.74 12.10 9.58
N MET A 22 -15.94 11.97 8.51
CA MET A 22 -15.26 10.72 8.18
C MET A 22 -14.31 10.29 9.30
N LYS A 23 -13.58 11.23 9.90
CA LYS A 23 -12.67 10.97 11.02
C LYS A 23 -13.35 10.23 12.16
N LEU A 24 -14.59 10.59 12.51
CA LEU A 24 -15.37 9.97 13.60
C LEU A 24 -15.65 8.47 13.35
N HIS A 25 -15.73 8.06 12.09
CA HIS A 25 -16.10 6.70 11.71
C HIS A 25 -14.93 5.85 11.22
N LEU A 26 -13.80 6.49 10.90
CA LEU A 26 -12.66 5.88 10.23
C LEU A 26 -12.14 4.65 10.95
N ARG A 27 -11.82 4.78 12.24
CA ARG A 27 -11.34 3.68 13.07
C ARG A 27 -12.29 2.49 13.07
N ARG A 28 -13.59 2.74 13.25
CA ARG A 28 -14.62 1.68 13.27
C ARG A 28 -14.72 0.97 11.93
N ILE A 29 -14.65 1.71 10.81
CA ILE A 29 -14.69 1.13 9.46
C ILE A 29 -13.46 0.25 9.22
N VAL A 30 -12.26 0.77 9.54
CA VAL A 30 -11.00 0.06 9.30
C VAL A 30 -10.92 -1.20 10.18
N GLN A 31 -11.07 -1.07 11.49
CA GLN A 31 -10.99 -2.20 12.42
C GLN A 31 -12.09 -3.23 12.17
N GLY A 32 -13.32 -2.79 11.90
CA GLY A 32 -14.42 -3.68 11.55
C GLY A 32 -14.11 -4.46 10.27
N SER A 33 -13.61 -3.80 9.23
CA SER A 33 -13.25 -4.46 7.97
C SER A 33 -12.08 -5.44 8.15
N MET A 34 -11.08 -5.09 8.97
CA MET A 34 -9.97 -5.96 9.31
C MET A 34 -10.41 -7.18 10.13
N HIS A 35 -11.37 -7.02 11.04
CA HIS A 35 -11.92 -8.14 11.80
C HIS A 35 -12.72 -9.09 10.88
N TYR A 36 -13.65 -8.55 10.10
CA TYR A 36 -14.53 -9.36 9.26
C TYR A 36 -13.82 -10.00 8.06
N CYS A 37 -12.66 -9.48 7.61
CA CYS A 37 -11.88 -10.18 6.58
C CYS A 37 -11.26 -11.51 7.08
N LEU A 38 -11.22 -11.73 8.40
CA LEU A 38 -10.75 -12.97 9.03
C LEU A 38 -11.88 -13.99 9.23
N THR A 39 -13.10 -13.53 9.52
CA THR A 39 -14.20 -14.38 10.01
C THR A 39 -15.37 -14.53 9.06
N ALA A 40 -15.58 -13.58 8.13
CA ALA A 40 -16.75 -13.58 7.27
C ALA A 40 -16.69 -14.65 6.17
N LYS A 41 -17.87 -15.08 5.71
CA LYS A 41 -18.02 -15.96 4.54
C LYS A 41 -17.49 -15.33 3.25
N GLU A 42 -17.58 -14.00 3.13
CA GLU A 42 -17.11 -13.23 1.97
C GLU A 42 -16.05 -12.18 2.36
N PRO A 43 -14.80 -12.58 2.66
CA PRO A 43 -13.74 -11.66 3.09
C PRO A 43 -13.40 -10.56 2.08
N THR A 44 -13.51 -10.86 0.79
CA THR A 44 -13.13 -9.97 -0.33
C THR A 44 -13.94 -8.67 -0.34
N ALA A 45 -15.19 -8.69 0.14
CA ALA A 45 -16.02 -7.50 0.23
C ALA A 45 -15.41 -6.46 1.18
N TYR A 46 -14.87 -6.89 2.32
CA TYR A 46 -14.23 -6.01 3.31
C TYR A 46 -12.86 -5.51 2.83
N LEU A 47 -12.08 -6.35 2.16
CA LEU A 47 -10.84 -5.92 1.52
C LEU A 47 -11.09 -4.88 0.41
N THR A 48 -12.16 -5.06 -0.38
CA THR A 48 -12.56 -4.10 -1.41
C THR A 48 -13.04 -2.78 -0.81
N LEU A 49 -13.71 -2.83 0.34
CA LEU A 49 -14.13 -1.64 1.08
C LEU A 49 -12.91 -0.83 1.55
N LEU A 50 -11.93 -1.50 2.16
CA LEU A 50 -10.66 -0.89 2.57
C LEU A 50 -9.94 -0.25 1.39
N ARG A 51 -9.85 -0.95 0.25
CA ARG A 51 -9.20 -0.41 -0.94
C ARG A 51 -9.89 0.87 -1.41
N THR A 52 -11.22 0.85 -1.43
CA THR A 52 -12.01 2.02 -1.82
C THR A 52 -11.74 3.19 -0.88
N LEU A 53 -11.75 2.95 0.44
CA LEU A 53 -11.42 3.96 1.44
C LEU A 53 -10.01 4.53 1.25
N PHE A 54 -8.99 3.68 1.15
CA PHE A 54 -7.59 4.10 1.05
C PHE A 54 -7.35 4.93 -0.20
N ARG A 55 -7.87 4.51 -1.36
CA ARG A 55 -7.78 5.29 -2.60
C ARG A 55 -8.50 6.64 -2.50
N SER A 56 -9.62 6.72 -1.79
CA SER A 56 -10.36 7.97 -1.63
C SER A 56 -9.62 9.02 -0.81
N ILE A 57 -8.71 8.62 0.08
CA ILE A 57 -8.04 9.53 1.03
C ILE A 57 -6.50 9.55 0.88
N GLY A 58 -5.92 8.70 0.05
CA GLY A 58 -4.47 8.57 -0.16
C GLY A 58 -3.82 9.71 -0.95
N GLY A 59 -4.55 10.76 -1.32
CA GLY A 59 -4.07 11.86 -2.17
C GLY A 59 -3.27 12.96 -1.48
N GLY A 60 -2.89 12.81 -0.20
CA GLY A 60 -2.06 13.77 0.53
C GLY A 60 -2.80 14.97 1.16
N ALA A 61 -4.11 15.09 0.95
CA ALA A 61 -4.88 16.29 1.34
C ALA A 61 -5.59 16.21 2.72
N HIS A 62 -5.51 15.06 3.42
CA HIS A 62 -6.40 14.74 4.54
C HIS A 62 -5.66 14.50 5.85
N ASP A 63 -5.01 15.55 6.36
CA ASP A 63 -4.15 15.47 7.55
C ASP A 63 -4.87 14.95 8.79
N LYS A 64 -6.16 15.27 8.98
CA LYS A 64 -6.90 14.79 10.16
C LYS A 64 -7.16 13.30 10.07
N LEU A 65 -7.40 12.78 8.86
CA LEU A 65 -7.58 11.35 8.63
C LEU A 65 -6.26 10.60 8.80
N TYR A 66 -5.13 11.16 8.34
CA TYR A 66 -3.82 10.52 8.51
C TYR A 66 -3.42 10.38 9.98
N ARG A 67 -3.75 11.38 10.82
CA ARG A 67 -3.55 11.28 12.28
C ARG A 67 -4.38 10.16 12.90
N GLU A 68 -5.59 9.94 12.42
CA GLU A 68 -6.46 8.86 12.91
C GLU A 68 -6.04 7.47 12.38
N PHE A 69 -5.44 7.41 11.19
CA PHE A 69 -4.89 6.18 10.62
C PHE A 69 -3.64 5.69 11.35
N PHE A 70 -2.79 6.61 11.78
CA PHE A 70 -1.47 6.25 12.31
C PHE A 70 -1.51 5.19 13.43
N PRO A 71 -2.37 5.29 14.47
CA PRO A 71 -2.45 4.26 15.50
C PRO A 71 -2.94 2.89 15.02
N LEU A 72 -3.58 2.82 13.84
CA LEU A 72 -4.12 1.58 13.25
C LEU A 72 -3.09 0.88 12.37
N LEU A 73 -2.07 1.60 11.91
CA LEU A 73 -1.09 1.16 10.93
C LEU A 73 -0.40 -0.17 11.31
N PRO A 74 0.12 -0.36 12.54
CA PRO A 74 0.93 -1.53 12.85
C PRO A 74 0.12 -2.83 12.79
N GLU A 75 -1.05 -2.85 13.43
CA GLU A 75 -1.95 -4.01 13.46
C GLU A 75 -2.48 -4.33 12.06
N MET A 76 -2.81 -3.28 11.29
CA MET A 76 -3.32 -3.41 9.94
C MET A 76 -2.28 -4.02 9.00
N LEU A 77 -1.06 -3.46 8.94
CA LEU A 77 0.01 -3.98 8.10
C LEU A 77 0.40 -5.40 8.50
N THR A 78 0.48 -5.69 9.80
CA THR A 78 0.77 -7.04 10.31
C THR A 78 -0.28 -8.04 9.84
N THR A 79 -1.56 -7.68 9.95
CA THR A 79 -2.66 -8.55 9.54
C THR A 79 -2.71 -8.74 8.02
N LEU A 80 -2.52 -7.67 7.24
CA LEU A 80 -2.48 -7.75 5.78
C LEU A 80 -1.31 -8.61 5.30
N ASN A 81 -0.12 -8.47 5.89
CA ASN A 81 1.04 -9.32 5.60
C ASN A 81 0.76 -10.79 5.91
N ARG A 82 0.18 -11.08 7.08
CA ARG A 82 -0.22 -12.45 7.43
C ARG A 82 -1.21 -13.05 6.43
N LEU A 83 -2.17 -12.26 5.96
CA LEU A 83 -3.13 -12.67 4.95
C LEU A 83 -2.48 -12.88 3.58
N LEU A 84 -1.52 -12.02 3.19
CA LEU A 84 -0.81 -12.10 1.92
C LEU A 84 0.04 -13.38 1.81
N ARG A 85 0.63 -13.82 2.93
CA ARG A 85 1.37 -15.08 3.06
C ARG A 85 0.48 -16.32 3.14
N SER A 86 -0.83 -16.16 3.31
CA SER A 86 -1.75 -17.30 3.45
C SER A 86 -2.02 -17.98 2.10
N PRO A 87 -1.77 -19.30 1.97
CA PRO A 87 -2.01 -20.02 0.72
C PRO A 87 -3.49 -20.11 0.34
N HIS A 88 -4.40 -20.04 1.32
CA HIS A 88 -5.84 -20.16 1.13
C HIS A 88 -6.50 -18.90 0.53
N ARG A 89 -5.73 -17.84 0.26
CA ARG A 89 -6.24 -16.55 -0.22
C ARG A 89 -5.67 -16.15 -1.59
N SER A 90 -5.26 -17.13 -2.41
CA SER A 90 -4.68 -16.91 -3.76
C SER A 90 -5.44 -15.89 -4.60
N ASN A 91 -6.77 -16.02 -4.69
CA ASN A 91 -7.64 -15.13 -5.49
C ASN A 91 -7.68 -13.67 -4.98
N ALA A 92 -7.26 -13.41 -3.75
CA ALA A 92 -7.26 -12.09 -3.14
C ALA A 92 -5.84 -11.51 -2.96
N ARG A 93 -4.78 -12.22 -3.38
CA ARG A 93 -3.40 -11.79 -3.12
C ARG A 93 -3.08 -10.46 -3.81
N ASP A 94 -3.53 -10.25 -5.05
CA ASP A 94 -3.36 -8.96 -5.74
C ASP A 94 -3.98 -7.81 -4.95
N LEU A 95 -5.20 -8.00 -4.43
CA LEU A 95 -5.89 -7.02 -3.61
C LEU A 95 -5.18 -6.79 -2.26
N LEU A 96 -4.65 -7.84 -1.63
CA LEU A 96 -3.91 -7.75 -0.37
C LEU A 96 -2.58 -7.01 -0.55
N GLY A 97 -1.82 -7.35 -1.60
CA GLY A 97 -0.59 -6.64 -1.95
C GLY A 97 -0.87 -5.17 -2.25
N GLU A 98 -1.93 -4.90 -3.03
CA GLU A 98 -2.39 -3.53 -3.30
C GLU A 98 -2.67 -2.77 -1.99
N LEU A 99 -3.42 -3.36 -1.07
CA LEU A 99 -3.78 -2.76 0.21
C LEU A 99 -2.57 -2.40 1.07
N CYS A 100 -1.53 -3.24 1.08
CA CYS A 100 -0.29 -2.94 1.81
C CYS A 100 0.40 -1.68 1.30
N VAL A 101 0.42 -1.45 -0.03
CA VAL A 101 1.21 -0.36 -0.61
C VAL A 101 0.44 0.95 -0.80
N ILE A 102 -0.89 0.95 -0.68
CA ILE A 102 -1.74 2.17 -0.77
C ILE A 102 -2.19 2.71 0.58
N VAL A 103 -1.62 2.23 1.68
CA VAL A 103 -2.03 2.67 3.01
C VAL A 103 -1.92 4.20 3.12
N PRO A 104 -2.98 4.91 3.52
CA PRO A 104 -3.03 6.37 3.47
C PRO A 104 -2.26 6.98 4.66
N VAL A 105 -0.94 7.05 4.52
CA VAL A 105 -0.03 7.66 5.49
C VAL A 105 1.09 8.41 4.76
N ARG A 106 1.68 9.39 5.44
CA ARG A 106 2.90 10.05 4.94
C ARG A 106 4.08 9.08 5.00
N LEU A 107 5.01 9.19 4.05
CA LEU A 107 6.22 8.35 4.05
C LEU A 107 7.00 8.46 5.37
N SER A 108 7.16 9.66 5.92
CA SER A 108 7.83 9.88 7.21
C SER A 108 7.19 9.13 8.38
N THR A 109 5.86 8.98 8.35
CA THR A 109 5.09 8.23 9.35
C THR A 109 5.22 6.72 9.17
N LEU A 110 5.54 6.27 7.95
CA LEU A 110 5.67 4.88 7.58
C LEU A 110 7.05 4.29 7.91
N LEU A 111 8.08 5.13 8.05
CA LEU A 111 9.48 4.69 8.26
C LEU A 111 9.65 3.61 9.35
N PRO A 112 9.03 3.71 10.54
CA PRO A 112 9.19 2.67 11.58
C PRO A 112 8.59 1.31 11.20
N TYR A 113 7.75 1.27 10.18
CA TYR A 113 7.03 0.08 9.71
C TYR A 113 7.45 -0.34 8.30
N LEU A 114 8.49 0.30 7.75
CA LEU A 114 8.90 0.12 6.36
C LEU A 114 9.24 -1.35 6.04
N SER A 115 9.84 -2.08 6.99
CA SER A 115 10.13 -3.52 6.83
C SER A 115 8.87 -4.37 6.57
N LEU A 116 7.71 -3.96 7.08
CA LEU A 116 6.43 -4.64 6.82
C LEU A 116 5.93 -4.42 5.39
N LEU A 117 6.53 -3.51 4.63
CA LEU A 117 6.17 -3.23 3.23
C LEU A 117 7.10 -3.88 2.22
N MET A 118 8.32 -4.25 2.62
CA MET A 118 9.33 -4.72 1.68
C MET A 118 8.91 -6.00 0.94
N GLU A 119 8.36 -6.99 1.65
CA GLU A 119 7.82 -8.21 1.04
C GLU A 119 6.54 -7.94 0.20
N PRO A 120 5.53 -7.19 0.69
CA PRO A 120 4.41 -6.78 -0.15
C PRO A 120 4.81 -6.02 -1.42
N LEU A 121 5.87 -5.19 -1.36
CA LEU A 121 6.39 -4.47 -2.52
C LEU A 121 6.91 -5.43 -3.59
N VAL A 122 7.73 -6.41 -3.21
CA VAL A 122 8.18 -7.47 -4.13
C VAL A 122 6.97 -8.18 -4.76
N TYR A 123 5.94 -8.48 -3.95
CA TYR A 123 4.74 -9.14 -4.45
C TYR A 123 4.02 -8.31 -5.53
N VAL A 124 3.74 -7.03 -5.28
CA VAL A 124 2.99 -6.18 -6.24
C VAL A 124 3.78 -5.91 -7.52
N LEU A 125 5.11 -5.93 -7.49
CA LEU A 125 5.96 -5.80 -8.67
C LEU A 125 5.82 -7.01 -9.63
N ASN A 126 5.51 -8.19 -9.10
CA ASN A 126 5.30 -9.42 -9.89
C ASN A 126 3.84 -9.62 -10.33
N CYS A 127 2.96 -8.66 -10.04
CA CYS A 127 1.52 -8.78 -10.28
C CYS A 127 1.00 -7.68 -11.21
N ASN A 128 -0.32 -7.66 -11.43
CA ASN A 128 -1.00 -6.62 -12.21
C ASN A 128 -0.87 -5.20 -11.62
N THR A 129 -0.36 -5.08 -10.40
CA THR A 129 -0.14 -3.84 -9.65
C THR A 129 1.29 -3.31 -9.75
N VAL A 130 2.09 -3.80 -10.71
CA VAL A 130 3.50 -3.39 -10.93
C VAL A 130 3.69 -1.87 -10.98
N ASN A 131 2.84 -1.15 -11.70
CA ASN A 131 2.90 0.32 -11.79
C ASN A 131 2.80 1.00 -10.42
N GLN A 132 1.98 0.44 -9.53
CA GLN A 132 1.78 0.98 -8.20
C GLN A 132 2.98 0.66 -7.31
N GLY A 133 3.48 -0.58 -7.36
CA GLY A 133 4.70 -0.98 -6.67
C GLY A 133 5.90 -0.11 -7.07
N LEU A 134 6.08 0.13 -8.37
CA LEU A 134 7.16 0.97 -8.89
C LEU A 134 7.05 2.41 -8.43
N ARG A 135 5.85 3.01 -8.40
CA ARG A 135 5.65 4.36 -7.86
C ARG A 135 5.95 4.46 -6.37
N THR A 136 5.55 3.45 -5.59
CA THR A 136 5.87 3.43 -4.16
C THR A 136 7.38 3.28 -3.95
N LEU A 137 8.05 2.46 -4.76
CA LEU A 137 9.49 2.26 -4.67
C LEU A 137 10.28 3.48 -5.17
N GLU A 138 9.83 4.15 -6.23
CA GLU A 138 10.37 5.44 -6.68
C GLU A 138 10.26 6.49 -5.57
N LEU A 139 9.11 6.61 -4.91
CA LEU A 139 8.95 7.51 -3.77
C LEU A 139 9.95 7.19 -2.65
N CYS A 140 10.20 5.90 -2.41
CA CYS A 140 11.17 5.46 -1.42
C CYS A 140 12.61 5.87 -1.79
N VAL A 141 13.03 5.62 -3.03
CA VAL A 141 14.35 5.98 -3.55
C VAL A 141 14.55 7.50 -3.56
N ASP A 142 13.55 8.26 -4.02
CA ASP A 142 13.66 9.71 -4.17
C ASP A 142 13.68 10.47 -2.82
N ASN A 143 13.22 9.85 -1.71
CA ASN A 143 13.03 10.55 -0.43
C ASN A 143 13.77 9.94 0.77
N MET A 144 14.47 8.82 0.62
CA MET A 144 15.20 8.18 1.71
C MET A 144 16.71 8.19 1.47
N GLN A 145 17.47 8.13 2.57
CA GLN A 145 18.90 7.90 2.50
C GLN A 145 19.17 6.48 1.96
N PRO A 146 20.16 6.30 1.05
CA PRO A 146 20.45 5.01 0.44
C PRO A 146 20.69 3.90 1.48
N ASP A 147 21.59 4.12 2.43
CA ASP A 147 21.93 3.13 3.48
C ASP A 147 20.70 2.68 4.27
N PHE A 148 19.84 3.64 4.65
CA PHE A 148 18.60 3.34 5.37
C PHE A 148 17.66 2.45 4.55
N LEU A 149 17.48 2.74 3.26
CA LEU A 149 16.63 1.94 2.38
C LEU A 149 17.24 0.55 2.14
N HIS A 150 18.57 0.47 1.97
CA HIS A 150 19.28 -0.79 1.79
C HIS A 150 19.14 -1.74 2.99
N ASP A 151 19.24 -1.22 4.21
CA ASP A 151 19.04 -2.01 5.43
C ASP A 151 17.67 -2.68 5.48
N HIS A 152 16.62 -1.95 5.08
CA HIS A 152 15.25 -2.48 5.07
C HIS A 152 15.02 -3.49 3.94
N LEU A 153 15.66 -3.28 2.78
CA LEU A 153 15.55 -4.18 1.64
C LEU A 153 16.41 -5.43 1.75
N TYR A 154 17.41 -5.46 2.63
CA TYR A 154 18.43 -6.51 2.69
C TYR A 154 17.84 -7.92 2.62
N GLN A 155 16.77 -8.19 3.39
CA GLN A 155 16.12 -9.50 3.47
C GLN A 155 15.40 -9.92 2.17
N VAL A 156 14.97 -8.95 1.36
CA VAL A 156 14.21 -9.20 0.12
C VAL A 156 14.96 -8.75 -1.14
N ARG A 157 16.24 -8.37 -1.01
CA ARG A 157 17.01 -7.73 -2.08
C ARG A 157 17.05 -8.57 -3.35
N GLY A 158 17.29 -9.88 -3.21
CA GLY A 158 17.33 -10.81 -4.35
C GLY A 158 16.02 -10.84 -5.13
N ASP A 159 14.91 -11.04 -4.41
CA ASP A 159 13.58 -11.09 -5.03
C ASP A 159 13.16 -9.73 -5.60
N MET A 160 13.55 -8.62 -4.95
CA MET A 160 13.30 -7.26 -5.42
C MET A 160 14.03 -7.00 -6.75
N LEU A 161 15.32 -7.31 -6.83
CA LEU A 161 16.11 -7.14 -8.06
C LEU A 161 15.58 -8.03 -9.18
N LEU A 162 15.17 -9.26 -8.88
CA LEU A 162 14.55 -10.15 -9.85
C LEU A 162 13.21 -9.59 -10.37
N ALA A 163 12.38 -9.06 -9.47
CA ALA A 163 11.11 -8.43 -9.85
C ALA A 163 11.31 -7.19 -10.75
N LEU A 164 12.31 -6.36 -10.44
CA LEU A 164 12.69 -5.22 -11.26
C LEU A 164 13.24 -5.66 -12.62
N TYR A 165 14.08 -6.69 -12.66
CA TYR A 165 14.59 -7.27 -13.90
C TYR A 165 13.48 -7.79 -14.81
N ASN A 166 12.50 -8.52 -14.26
CA ASN A 166 11.34 -8.97 -15.01
C ASN A 166 10.52 -7.77 -15.55
N SER A 167 10.41 -6.70 -14.74
CA SER A 167 9.68 -5.49 -15.12
C SER A 167 10.36 -4.72 -16.27
N LEU A 168 11.68 -4.84 -16.46
CA LEU A 168 12.39 -4.30 -17.63
C LEU A 168 11.96 -4.95 -18.95
N HIS A 169 11.37 -6.14 -18.90
CA HIS A 169 10.88 -6.88 -20.06
C HIS A 169 9.35 -6.72 -20.24
N SER A 170 8.72 -5.84 -19.46
CA SER A 170 7.29 -5.54 -19.57
C SER A 170 6.94 -4.95 -20.94
N PRO A 171 5.76 -5.23 -21.52
CA PRO A 171 5.31 -4.57 -22.75
C PRO A 171 5.05 -3.06 -22.58
N SER A 172 4.99 -2.56 -21.33
CA SER A 172 4.79 -1.15 -21.05
C SER A 172 6.12 -0.40 -20.95
N GLU A 173 6.40 0.50 -21.89
CA GLU A 173 7.59 1.35 -21.88
C GLU A 173 7.73 2.17 -20.58
N TYR A 174 6.61 2.60 -20.00
CA TYR A 174 6.60 3.29 -18.70
C TYR A 174 7.14 2.40 -17.58
N VAL A 175 6.69 1.14 -17.50
CA VAL A 175 7.16 0.16 -16.52
C VAL A 175 8.65 -0.10 -16.71
N GLN A 176 9.12 -0.25 -17.95
CA GLN A 176 10.54 -0.46 -18.25
C GLN A 176 11.39 0.73 -17.75
N LYS A 177 11.04 1.95 -18.16
CA LYS A 177 11.77 3.18 -17.78
C LYS A 177 11.81 3.37 -16.27
N MET A 178 10.69 3.15 -15.59
CA MET A 178 10.62 3.29 -14.14
C MET A 178 11.43 2.22 -13.42
N SER A 179 11.36 0.97 -13.89
CA SER A 179 12.15 -0.15 -13.33
C SER A 179 13.65 0.09 -13.51
N PHE A 180 14.06 0.65 -14.65
CA PHE A 180 15.46 1.01 -14.90
C PHE A 180 15.92 2.12 -13.95
N LYS A 181 15.14 3.22 -13.83
CA LYS A 181 15.44 4.33 -12.90
C LYS A 181 15.66 3.78 -11.49
N VAL A 182 14.65 3.09 -10.96
CA VAL A 182 14.64 2.59 -9.59
C VAL A 182 15.70 1.49 -9.37
N GLY A 183 15.87 0.57 -10.32
CA GLY A 183 16.85 -0.50 -10.25
C GLY A 183 18.29 0.01 -10.25
N SER A 184 18.57 1.09 -10.96
CA SER A 184 19.91 1.68 -11.02
C SER A 184 20.39 2.18 -9.65
N SER A 185 19.49 2.80 -8.86
CA SER A 185 19.77 3.23 -7.48
C SER A 185 20.11 2.08 -6.53
N PHE A 186 19.71 0.83 -6.82
CA PHE A 186 20.05 -0.32 -5.98
C PHE A 186 21.37 -0.99 -6.31
N ILE A 187 21.92 -0.71 -7.51
CA ILE A 187 23.10 -1.37 -8.05
C ILE A 187 24.32 -0.46 -7.95
N PHE A 188 24.16 0.85 -8.16
CA PHE A 188 25.28 1.79 -8.22
C PHE A 188 25.64 2.46 -6.88
N ASP A 189 24.78 2.36 -5.87
CA ASP A 189 24.98 2.96 -4.54
C ASP A 189 25.51 1.95 -3.48
N ALA A 190 26.00 0.77 -3.91
CA ALA A 190 26.61 -0.26 -3.06
C ALA A 190 28.08 -0.50 -3.42
#